data_AF-A0A086QER1-F1
#
_entry.id   AF-A0A086QER1-F1
#
_cell.length_a   1.000
_cell.length_b   1.000
_cell.length_c   1.000
_cell.angle_alpha   90.00
_cell.angle_beta   90.00
_cell.angle_gamma   90.00
#
_symmetry.space_group_name_H-M   'P 1'
#
loop_
_entity.id
_entity.type
_entity.pdbx_description
1 polymer ?
#
loop_
_entity_poly.entity_id
_entity_poly.type
_entity_poly.pdbx_seq_one_letter_code
_entity_poly.pdbx_strand_id
1 'polypeptide(L)'
;MRFYLWTFSVGHYSFYFLSFVVRICYAVRQPPLEMPISVAQLRHMSLATLVRHIANRRQHLLAYRICQYVGLPARAVLASWAMEKIQHSVSLTDEELSAVVCRRLALASSESPLVLGSPPALHKEGKEKLASVLPLAKVALCAAQAGRPVLATRLTEFEVVTKEQVKMLLKLAELNIAMEKAVGSGDPDLVMQCLYSALAHEQQATGEESDLSLLIEVLHDRPLAQDLFALYCRETGQRNMLQLYYERSNRACDAGWTALTVASRQRSGEEKKKTLRRAARGFADCQTSQDLAAFAHASVLSQIDLLNYQ
;
A
#
# COMPACT_ATOMS: atom_id res chain seq x y z
N MET A 1 -1.10 -70.76 -5.63
CA MET A 1 -0.83 -69.31 -5.81
C MET A 1 -2.09 -68.54 -5.47
N ARG A 2 -2.14 -67.95 -4.27
CA ARG A 2 -3.32 -67.22 -3.79
C ARG A 2 -3.37 -65.83 -4.41
N PHE A 3 -4.53 -65.54 -5.00
CA PHE A 3 -5.04 -64.23 -5.39
C PHE A 3 -4.83 -63.19 -4.28
N TYR A 4 -4.36 -62.01 -4.67
CA TYR A 4 -4.79 -60.75 -4.06
C TYR A 4 -5.07 -59.76 -5.20
N LEU A 5 -6.25 -59.92 -5.81
CA LEU A 5 -7.02 -58.74 -6.19
C LEU A 5 -7.21 -57.95 -4.89
N TRP A 6 -6.44 -56.89 -4.70
CA TRP A 6 -6.90 -55.81 -3.84
C TRP A 6 -8.08 -55.15 -4.57
N THR A 7 -9.27 -55.68 -4.29
CA THR A 7 -10.54 -55.00 -4.46
C THR A 7 -10.53 -53.79 -3.52
N PHE A 8 -9.77 -52.75 -3.87
CA PHE A 8 -10.17 -51.44 -3.41
C PHE A 8 -11.51 -51.16 -4.09
N SER A 9 -12.54 -50.96 -3.28
CA SER A 9 -13.68 -50.15 -3.65
C SER A 9 -13.17 -48.72 -3.89
N VAL A 10 -12.46 -48.51 -5.01
CA VAL A 10 -11.94 -47.22 -5.43
C VAL A 10 -13.14 -46.49 -6.03
N GLY A 11 -13.85 -45.71 -5.21
CA GLY A 11 -14.76 -44.71 -5.73
C GLY A 11 -14.02 -43.94 -6.83
N HIS A 12 -14.68 -43.72 -7.99
CA HIS A 12 -14.08 -43.18 -9.22
C HIS A 12 -12.99 -42.11 -8.98
N TYR A 13 -13.19 -41.25 -7.99
CA TYR A 13 -12.24 -40.29 -7.41
C TYR A 13 -10.78 -40.77 -7.26
N SER A 14 -10.53 -41.97 -6.74
CA SER A 14 -9.15 -42.41 -6.45
C SER A 14 -8.41 -42.98 -7.68
N PHE A 15 -9.11 -43.32 -8.78
CA PHE A 15 -8.47 -43.64 -10.05
C PHE A 15 -8.07 -42.37 -10.82
N TYR A 16 -8.96 -41.37 -10.86
CA TYR A 16 -8.65 -40.07 -11.48
C TYR A 16 -7.48 -39.38 -10.76
N PHE A 17 -7.47 -39.38 -9.43
CA PHE A 17 -6.39 -38.82 -8.63
C PHE A 17 -5.03 -39.54 -8.86
N LEU A 18 -5.04 -40.86 -9.03
CA LEU A 18 -3.80 -41.61 -9.26
C LEU A 18 -3.23 -41.35 -10.66
N SER A 19 -4.08 -41.37 -11.70
CA SER A 19 -3.68 -41.03 -13.08
C SER A 19 -3.09 -39.62 -13.17
N PHE A 20 -3.73 -38.68 -12.47
CA PHE A 20 -3.30 -37.29 -12.36
C PHE A 20 -1.89 -37.13 -11.78
N VAL A 21 -1.63 -37.76 -10.63
CA VAL A 21 -0.34 -37.68 -9.93
C VAL A 21 0.77 -38.33 -10.76
N VAL A 22 0.49 -39.44 -11.44
CA VAL A 22 1.47 -40.12 -12.31
C VAL A 22 1.86 -39.25 -13.51
N ARG A 23 0.89 -38.56 -14.15
CA ARG A 23 1.18 -37.62 -15.26
C ARG A 23 2.06 -36.46 -14.83
N ILE A 24 1.82 -35.91 -13.63
CA ILE A 24 2.67 -34.84 -13.08
C ILE A 24 4.07 -35.36 -12.76
N CYS A 25 4.19 -36.53 -12.10
CA CYS A 25 5.48 -37.15 -11.84
C CYS A 25 6.25 -37.43 -13.13
N TYR A 26 5.56 -37.87 -14.19
CA TYR A 26 6.17 -38.07 -15.50
C TYR A 26 6.67 -36.74 -16.10
N ALA A 27 5.81 -35.71 -16.14
CA ALA A 27 6.18 -34.40 -16.70
C ALA A 27 7.36 -33.74 -15.98
N VAL A 28 7.46 -33.90 -14.67
CA VAL A 28 8.55 -33.35 -13.84
C VAL A 28 9.88 -34.10 -14.01
N ARG A 29 9.83 -35.37 -14.45
CA ARG A 29 11.01 -36.18 -14.77
C ARG A 29 11.58 -35.89 -16.15
N GLN A 30 10.79 -35.33 -17.06
CA GLN A 30 11.26 -34.95 -18.39
C GLN A 30 12.18 -33.71 -18.32
N PRO A 31 13.09 -33.53 -19.29
CA PRO A 31 13.84 -32.28 -19.43
C PRO A 31 12.85 -31.11 -19.63
N PRO A 32 13.08 -29.92 -19.03
CA PRO A 32 14.32 -29.44 -18.41
C PRO A 32 14.42 -29.60 -16.87
N LEU A 33 13.44 -30.23 -16.20
CA LEU A 33 13.41 -30.30 -14.73
C LEU A 33 14.19 -31.47 -14.15
N GLU A 34 14.13 -32.64 -14.81
CA GLU A 34 14.85 -33.86 -14.43
C GLU A 34 14.76 -34.19 -12.93
N MET A 35 13.62 -33.91 -12.30
CA MET A 35 13.46 -34.11 -10.86
C MET A 35 12.87 -35.50 -10.59
N PRO A 36 13.63 -36.43 -9.99
CA PRO A 36 13.16 -37.78 -9.73
C PRO A 36 12.26 -37.79 -8.49
N ILE A 37 11.00 -37.42 -8.67
CA ILE A 37 9.96 -37.55 -7.63
C ILE A 37 9.21 -38.87 -7.81
N SER A 38 9.09 -39.64 -6.72
CA SER A 38 8.16 -40.76 -6.62
C SER A 38 6.76 -40.30 -6.22
N VAL A 39 5.74 -41.08 -6.59
CA VAL A 39 4.35 -40.83 -6.18
C VAL A 39 4.22 -40.79 -4.66
N ALA A 40 4.96 -41.63 -3.94
CA ALA A 40 5.00 -41.64 -2.49
C ALA A 40 5.54 -40.32 -1.93
N GLN A 41 6.66 -39.81 -2.45
CA GLN A 41 7.22 -38.53 -2.01
C GLN A 41 6.28 -37.35 -2.31
N LEU A 42 5.62 -37.34 -3.47
CA LEU A 42 4.67 -36.28 -3.82
C LEU A 42 3.45 -36.24 -2.88
N ARG A 43 3.00 -37.41 -2.41
CA ARG A 43 1.93 -37.51 -1.39
C ARG A 43 2.36 -36.91 -0.05
N HIS A 44 3.63 -37.04 0.35
CA HIS A 44 4.14 -36.47 1.60
C HIS A 44 4.43 -34.95 1.50
N MET A 45 4.92 -34.46 0.35
CA MET A 45 5.31 -33.04 0.19
C MET A 45 4.15 -32.10 -0.21
N SER A 46 3.05 -32.66 -0.71
CA SER A 46 1.91 -31.97 -1.35
C SER A 46 2.21 -31.37 -2.74
N LEU A 47 1.17 -31.30 -3.58
CA LEU A 47 1.23 -30.72 -4.93
C LEU A 47 1.56 -29.22 -4.92
N ALA A 48 1.10 -28.47 -3.91
CA ALA A 48 1.38 -27.04 -3.80
C ALA A 48 2.88 -26.75 -3.59
N THR A 49 3.57 -27.59 -2.81
CA THR A 49 5.02 -27.48 -2.59
C THR A 49 5.78 -27.84 -3.86
N LEU A 50 5.35 -28.88 -4.60
CA LEU A 50 5.94 -29.21 -5.90
C LEU A 50 5.82 -28.05 -6.90
N VAL A 51 4.64 -27.47 -7.04
CA VAL A 51 4.41 -26.29 -7.91
C VAL A 51 5.35 -25.14 -7.53
N ARG A 52 5.54 -24.88 -6.23
CA ARG A 52 6.48 -23.86 -5.74
C ARG A 52 7.92 -24.18 -6.15
N HIS A 53 8.36 -25.43 -6.03
CA HIS A 53 9.71 -25.85 -6.46
C HIS A 53 9.90 -25.70 -7.97
N ILE A 54 8.89 -26.05 -8.78
CA ILE A 54 8.92 -25.88 -10.23
C ILE A 54 9.01 -24.39 -10.59
N ALA A 55 8.22 -23.54 -9.93
CA ALA A 55 8.26 -22.09 -10.12
C ALA A 55 9.63 -21.49 -9.74
N ASN A 56 10.25 -21.96 -8.66
CA ASN A 56 11.60 -21.53 -8.24
C ASN A 56 12.69 -21.94 -9.24
N ARG A 57 12.46 -22.98 -10.06
CA ARG A 57 13.35 -23.39 -11.16
C ARG A 57 13.05 -22.66 -12.48
N ARG A 58 12.32 -21.53 -12.43
CA ARG A 58 11.92 -20.70 -13.58
C ARG A 58 10.97 -21.38 -14.59
N GLN A 59 10.42 -22.55 -14.26
CA GLN A 59 9.49 -23.29 -15.13
C GLN A 59 8.04 -22.88 -14.88
N HIS A 60 7.75 -21.59 -14.99
CA HIS A 60 6.46 -21.00 -14.61
C HIS A 60 5.28 -21.50 -15.47
N LEU A 61 5.49 -21.78 -16.76
CA LEU A 61 4.43 -22.30 -17.63
C LEU A 61 3.97 -23.71 -17.22
N LEU A 62 4.91 -24.59 -16.88
CA LEU A 62 4.58 -25.92 -16.40
C LEU A 62 3.87 -25.84 -15.04
N ALA A 63 4.38 -25.01 -14.12
CA ALA A 63 3.75 -24.76 -12.83
C ALA A 63 2.31 -24.23 -13.00
N TYR A 64 2.08 -23.30 -13.93
CA TYR A 64 0.75 -22.76 -14.24
C TYR A 64 -0.19 -23.83 -14.80
N ARG A 65 0.26 -24.62 -15.78
CA ARG A 65 -0.54 -25.73 -16.36
C ARG A 65 -0.89 -26.78 -15.31
N ILE A 66 0.04 -27.10 -14.41
CA ILE A 66 -0.23 -27.98 -13.29
C ILE A 66 -1.30 -27.34 -12.40
N CYS A 67 -1.18 -26.05 -12.03
CA CYS A 67 -2.22 -25.38 -11.24
C CYS A 67 -3.60 -25.44 -11.89
N GLN A 68 -3.70 -25.17 -13.20
CA GLN A 68 -4.96 -25.29 -13.95
C GLN A 68 -5.51 -26.71 -13.93
N TYR A 69 -4.63 -27.70 -14.09
CA TYR A 69 -5.01 -29.11 -14.11
C TYR A 69 -5.45 -29.61 -12.73
N VAL A 70 -4.80 -29.18 -11.64
CA VAL A 70 -5.18 -29.53 -10.24
C VAL A 70 -6.40 -28.74 -9.75
N GLY A 71 -6.62 -27.53 -10.28
CA GLY A 71 -7.51 -26.53 -9.65
C GLY A 71 -6.85 -25.80 -8.47
N LEU A 72 -5.52 -25.66 -8.46
CA LEU A 72 -4.80 -24.88 -7.45
C LEU A 72 -4.74 -23.38 -7.84
N PRO A 73 -4.70 -22.46 -6.87
CA PRO A 73 -4.60 -21.04 -7.15
C PRO A 73 -3.26 -20.72 -7.81
N ALA A 74 -3.29 -20.33 -9.09
CA ALA A 74 -2.11 -20.00 -9.88
C ALA A 74 -1.46 -18.65 -9.53
N ARG A 75 -2.09 -17.86 -8.64
CA ARG A 75 -1.65 -16.49 -8.25
C ARG A 75 -0.18 -16.42 -7.83
N ALA A 76 0.29 -17.35 -7.01
CA ALA A 76 1.67 -17.33 -6.53
C ALA A 76 2.67 -17.60 -7.66
N VAL A 77 2.32 -18.48 -8.59
CA VAL A 77 3.14 -18.80 -9.76
C VAL A 77 3.22 -17.60 -10.70
N LEU A 78 2.09 -16.91 -10.92
CA LEU A 78 2.04 -15.71 -11.76
C LEU A 78 2.81 -14.54 -11.14
N ALA A 79 2.72 -14.34 -9.82
CA ALA A 79 3.53 -13.34 -9.13
C ALA A 79 5.03 -13.66 -9.28
N SER A 80 5.44 -14.92 -9.02
CA SER A 80 6.82 -15.35 -9.21
C SER A 80 7.30 -15.17 -10.65
N TRP A 81 6.45 -15.50 -11.63
CA TRP A 81 6.75 -15.26 -13.05
C TRP A 81 6.93 -13.78 -13.35
N ALA A 82 6.05 -12.91 -12.87
CA ALA A 82 6.12 -11.47 -13.10
C ALA A 82 7.40 -10.89 -12.49
N MET A 83 7.75 -11.29 -11.26
CA MET A 83 9.00 -10.88 -10.60
C MET A 83 10.24 -11.33 -11.40
N GLU A 84 10.30 -12.60 -11.80
CA GLU A 84 11.40 -13.12 -12.64
C GLU A 84 11.48 -12.40 -13.98
N LYS A 85 10.33 -12.12 -14.61
CA LYS A 85 10.25 -11.41 -15.88
C LYS A 85 10.81 -10.00 -15.75
N ILE A 86 10.46 -9.27 -14.69
CA ILE A 86 10.93 -7.90 -14.41
C ILE A 86 12.44 -7.88 -14.16
N GLN A 87 12.98 -8.86 -13.43
CA GLN A 87 14.41 -8.95 -13.14
C GLN A 87 15.27 -9.22 -14.38
N HIS A 88 14.78 -10.03 -15.33
CA HIS A 88 15.58 -10.45 -16.50
C HIS A 88 15.24 -9.71 -17.79
N SER A 89 14.16 -8.92 -17.82
CA SER A 89 13.89 -8.04 -18.94
C SER A 89 14.82 -6.84 -18.88
N VAL A 90 15.84 -6.79 -19.73
CA VAL A 90 16.70 -5.61 -19.91
C VAL A 90 16.25 -4.76 -21.10
N SER A 91 15.65 -5.38 -22.12
CA SER A 91 15.33 -4.74 -23.40
C SER A 91 13.96 -4.07 -23.49
N LEU A 92 13.05 -4.32 -22.55
CA LEU A 92 11.67 -3.84 -22.59
C LEU A 92 11.50 -2.57 -21.76
N THR A 93 10.70 -1.63 -22.27
CA THR A 93 10.33 -0.40 -21.54
C THR A 93 9.39 -0.73 -20.38
N ASP A 94 9.33 0.16 -19.38
CA ASP A 94 8.45 0.01 -18.23
C ASP A 94 6.97 -0.03 -18.65
N GLU A 95 6.61 0.70 -19.71
CA GLU A 95 5.30 0.68 -20.35
C GLU A 95 4.91 -0.69 -20.87
N GLU A 96 5.76 -1.27 -21.71
CA GLU A 96 5.52 -2.57 -22.31
C GLU A 96 5.47 -3.67 -21.25
N LEU A 97 6.34 -3.62 -20.24
CA LEU A 97 6.34 -4.59 -19.15
C LEU A 97 5.07 -4.51 -18.31
N SER A 98 4.63 -3.30 -17.97
CA SER A 98 3.39 -3.10 -17.22
C SER A 98 2.19 -3.68 -17.99
N ALA A 99 2.10 -3.41 -19.30
CA ALA A 99 1.03 -3.91 -20.14
C ALA A 99 1.06 -5.45 -20.28
N VAL A 100 2.25 -6.05 -20.44
CA VAL A 100 2.39 -7.52 -20.53
C VAL A 100 2.00 -8.19 -19.23
N VAL A 101 2.45 -7.67 -18.08
CA VAL A 101 2.12 -8.20 -16.76
C VAL A 101 0.62 -8.07 -16.53
N CYS A 102 0.04 -6.87 -16.67
CA CYS A 102 -1.38 -6.63 -16.46
C CYS A 102 -2.26 -7.48 -17.40
N ARG A 103 -1.91 -7.58 -18.69
CA ARG A 103 -2.65 -8.42 -19.64
C ARG A 103 -2.62 -9.89 -19.23
N ARG A 104 -1.47 -10.42 -18.83
CA ARG A 104 -1.34 -11.82 -18.42
C ARG A 104 -2.11 -12.12 -17.14
N LEU A 105 -2.13 -11.18 -16.21
CA LEU A 105 -2.90 -11.31 -14.96
C LEU A 105 -4.41 -11.22 -15.19
N ALA A 106 -4.85 -10.35 -16.09
CA ALA A 106 -6.25 -10.23 -16.49
C ALA A 106 -6.74 -11.54 -17.14
N LEU A 107 -5.97 -12.10 -18.07
CA LEU A 107 -6.29 -13.38 -18.72
C LEU A 107 -6.40 -14.52 -17.70
N ALA A 108 -5.43 -14.62 -16.78
CA ALA A 108 -5.46 -15.66 -15.75
C ALA A 108 -6.62 -15.50 -14.76
N SER A 109 -7.12 -14.28 -14.55
CA SER A 109 -8.31 -14.02 -13.73
C SER A 109 -9.60 -14.40 -14.45
N SER A 110 -9.59 -14.40 -15.79
CA SER A 110 -10.76 -14.73 -16.63
C SER A 110 -10.86 -16.23 -16.98
N GLU A 111 -9.75 -16.96 -16.95
CA GLU A 111 -9.71 -18.39 -17.21
C GLU A 111 -10.31 -19.15 -16.02
N SER A 112 -11.63 -19.33 -16.03
CA SER A 112 -12.31 -20.33 -15.20
C SER A 112 -11.64 -21.69 -15.45
N PRO A 113 -11.32 -22.50 -14.41
CA PRO A 113 -10.61 -23.76 -14.58
C PRO A 113 -11.33 -24.59 -15.65
N LEU A 114 -10.65 -24.84 -16.77
CA LEU A 114 -11.18 -25.62 -17.89
C LEU A 114 -11.68 -26.96 -17.36
N VAL A 115 -13.01 -27.08 -17.23
CA VAL A 115 -13.69 -28.31 -16.81
C VAL A 115 -13.67 -29.29 -17.98
N LEU A 116 -12.53 -29.93 -18.19
CA LEU A 116 -12.46 -31.20 -18.91
C LEU A 116 -12.26 -32.30 -17.88
N GLY A 117 -13.35 -32.62 -17.17
CA GLY A 117 -13.47 -33.81 -16.33
C GLY A 117 -13.01 -33.70 -14.87
N SER A 118 -13.11 -32.53 -14.22
CA SER A 118 -12.76 -32.40 -12.80
C SER A 118 -13.82 -33.02 -11.87
N PRO A 119 -13.44 -33.88 -10.90
CA PRO A 119 -14.30 -34.25 -9.78
C PRO A 119 -14.57 -33.05 -8.85
N PRO A 120 -15.71 -33.00 -8.13
CA PRO A 120 -16.07 -31.93 -7.21
C PRO A 120 -15.02 -31.73 -6.10
N ALA A 121 -14.81 -30.47 -5.76
CA ALA A 121 -13.77 -29.97 -4.87
C ALA A 121 -13.70 -30.70 -3.52
N LEU A 122 -12.49 -31.07 -3.09
CA LEU A 122 -12.23 -31.57 -1.73
C LEU A 122 -12.03 -30.43 -0.71
N HIS A 123 -12.31 -29.17 -1.06
CA HIS A 123 -12.24 -28.06 -0.11
C HIS A 123 -13.38 -27.06 -0.28
N LYS A 124 -13.93 -26.70 0.89
CA LYS A 124 -15.12 -25.93 1.18
C LYS A 124 -15.26 -24.64 0.33
N GLU A 125 -16.30 -24.64 -0.49
CA GLU A 125 -16.91 -23.45 -1.06
C GLU A 125 -17.29 -22.48 0.07
N GLY A 126 -16.81 -21.23 0.02
CA GLY A 126 -17.25 -20.21 0.97
C GLY A 126 -16.28 -19.06 1.24
N LYS A 127 -15.00 -19.15 0.86
CA LYS A 127 -14.00 -18.07 1.09
C LYS A 127 -13.24 -17.61 -0.16
N GLU A 128 -13.64 -18.03 -1.36
CA GLU A 128 -12.82 -17.83 -2.56
C GLU A 128 -12.99 -16.46 -3.23
N LYS A 129 -14.12 -15.76 -3.00
CA LYS A 129 -14.35 -14.44 -3.62
C LYS A 129 -13.43 -13.32 -3.09
N LEU A 130 -12.82 -13.51 -1.91
CA LEU A 130 -11.88 -12.54 -1.32
C LEU A 130 -10.40 -12.92 -1.55
N ALA A 131 -10.13 -14.11 -2.10
CA ALA A 131 -8.77 -14.64 -2.29
C ALA A 131 -8.26 -14.52 -3.74
N SER A 132 -9.07 -13.94 -4.64
CA SER A 132 -8.84 -13.82 -6.08
C SER A 132 -7.87 -12.71 -6.49
N VAL A 133 -7.45 -11.84 -5.56
CA VAL A 133 -6.56 -10.72 -5.88
C VAL A 133 -5.09 -11.16 -5.79
N LEU A 134 -4.36 -10.98 -6.89
CA LEU A 134 -2.90 -11.13 -6.91
C LEU A 134 -2.27 -10.02 -6.05
N PRO A 135 -1.31 -10.32 -5.15
CA PRO A 135 -0.61 -9.28 -4.40
C PRO A 135 0.38 -8.53 -5.32
N LEU A 136 -0.13 -7.57 -6.09
CA LEU A 136 0.63 -6.73 -7.01
C LEU A 136 1.64 -5.87 -6.26
N ALA A 137 1.35 -5.48 -5.02
CA ALA A 137 2.30 -4.78 -4.15
C ALA A 137 3.66 -5.51 -4.03
N LYS A 138 3.69 -6.85 -4.01
CA LYS A 138 4.96 -7.61 -3.99
C LYS A 138 5.71 -7.53 -5.32
N VAL A 139 4.97 -7.55 -6.42
CA VAL A 139 5.53 -7.43 -7.77
C VAL A 139 6.06 -6.00 -7.99
N ALA A 140 5.34 -4.99 -7.52
CA ALA A 140 5.74 -3.59 -7.52
C ALA A 140 7.02 -3.36 -6.69
N LEU A 141 7.13 -3.96 -5.50
CA LEU A 141 8.36 -3.94 -4.70
C LEU A 141 9.55 -4.52 -5.47
N CYS A 142 9.36 -5.65 -6.16
CA CYS A 142 10.39 -6.25 -6.99
C CYS A 142 10.79 -5.33 -8.16
N ALA A 143 9.84 -4.61 -8.77
CA ALA A 143 10.13 -3.63 -9.81
C ALA A 143 10.96 -2.46 -9.28
N ALA A 144 10.62 -1.94 -8.10
CA ALA A 144 11.39 -0.88 -7.46
C ALA A 144 12.82 -1.33 -7.12
N GLN A 145 12.98 -2.53 -6.57
CA GLN A 145 14.29 -3.12 -6.27
C GLN A 145 15.12 -3.40 -7.53
N ALA A 146 14.47 -3.63 -8.68
CA ALA A 146 15.12 -3.75 -9.98
C ALA A 146 15.47 -2.39 -10.62
N GLY A 147 15.30 -1.27 -9.91
CA GLY A 147 15.59 0.07 -10.42
C GLY A 147 14.55 0.62 -11.40
N ARG A 148 13.32 0.07 -11.39
CA ARG A 148 12.21 0.47 -12.27
C ARG A 148 11.07 1.12 -11.46
N PRO A 149 11.22 2.37 -10.99
CA PRO A 149 10.23 3.02 -10.12
C PRO A 149 8.92 3.33 -10.85
N VAL A 150 8.97 3.73 -12.12
CA VAL A 150 7.76 4.03 -12.92
C VAL A 150 6.90 2.79 -13.08
N LEU A 151 7.52 1.63 -13.38
CA LEU A 151 6.83 0.35 -13.40
C LEU A 151 6.23 0.00 -12.03
N ALA A 152 6.95 0.23 -10.93
CA ALA A 152 6.47 -0.06 -9.59
C ALA A 152 5.22 0.76 -9.23
N THR A 153 5.22 2.06 -9.52
CA THR A 153 4.07 2.95 -9.27
C THR A 153 2.85 2.49 -10.08
N ARG A 154 3.03 2.20 -11.38
CA ARG A 154 1.94 1.71 -12.23
C ARG A 154 1.38 0.36 -11.78
N LEU A 155 2.23 -0.59 -11.41
CA LEU A 155 1.76 -1.89 -10.89
C LEU A 155 0.97 -1.73 -9.58
N THR A 156 1.31 -0.71 -8.78
CA THR A 156 0.62 -0.40 -7.53
C THR A 156 -0.77 0.18 -7.76
N GLU A 157 -1.03 0.87 -8.88
CA GLU A 157 -2.37 1.37 -9.23
C GLU A 157 -3.40 0.24 -9.40
N PHE A 158 -2.97 -0.94 -9.84
CA PHE A 158 -3.82 -2.11 -10.05
C PHE A 158 -4.06 -2.93 -8.76
N GLU A 159 -3.45 -2.56 -7.64
CA GLU A 159 -3.70 -3.22 -6.36
C GLU A 159 -5.12 -2.91 -5.87
N VAL A 160 -5.94 -3.95 -5.70
CA VAL A 160 -7.36 -3.80 -5.30
C VAL A 160 -7.50 -3.40 -3.83
N VAL A 161 -6.56 -3.84 -2.99
CA VAL A 161 -6.60 -3.56 -1.56
C VAL A 161 -5.96 -2.20 -1.29
N THR A 162 -6.79 -1.17 -1.07
CA THR A 162 -6.37 0.22 -0.80
C THR A 162 -5.30 0.33 0.30
N LYS A 163 -5.45 -0.43 1.39
CA LYS A 163 -4.45 -0.47 2.47
C LYS A 163 -3.07 -0.94 2.02
N GLU A 164 -3.00 -1.98 1.18
CA GLU A 164 -1.73 -2.49 0.68
C GLU A 164 -1.17 -1.60 -0.44
N GLN A 165 -2.07 -1.00 -1.24
CA GLN A 165 -1.73 0.03 -2.24
C GLN A 165 -1.05 1.24 -1.58
N VAL A 166 -1.68 1.86 -0.58
CA VAL A 166 -1.14 3.01 0.16
C VAL A 166 0.20 2.64 0.79
N LYS A 167 0.29 1.52 1.51
CA LYS A 167 1.55 1.05 2.10
C LYS A 167 2.67 0.89 1.06
N MET A 168 2.35 0.41 -0.14
CA MET A 168 3.33 0.24 -1.20
C MET A 168 3.77 1.60 -1.75
N LEU A 169 2.84 2.52 -2.01
CA LEU A 169 3.15 3.90 -2.45
C LEU A 169 4.06 4.62 -1.44
N LEU A 170 3.80 4.47 -0.13
CA LEU A 170 4.67 5.00 0.93
C LEU A 170 6.09 4.43 0.86
N LYS A 171 6.25 3.14 0.56
CA LYS A 171 7.58 2.51 0.36
C LYS A 171 8.30 3.01 -0.89
N LEU A 172 7.55 3.47 -1.90
CA LEU A 172 8.09 4.07 -3.12
C LEU A 172 8.39 5.58 -2.96
N ALA A 173 8.17 6.14 -1.77
CA ALA A 173 8.25 7.59 -1.51
C ALA A 173 7.25 8.44 -2.33
N GLU A 174 6.18 7.82 -2.85
CA GLU A 174 5.12 8.49 -3.62
C GLU A 174 4.03 9.04 -2.69
N LEU A 175 4.39 9.98 -1.81
CA LEU A 175 3.52 10.46 -0.72
C LEU A 175 2.26 11.17 -1.21
N ASN A 176 2.36 12.00 -2.25
CA ASN A 176 1.20 12.73 -2.81
C ASN A 176 0.10 11.77 -3.29
N ILE A 177 0.50 10.74 -4.04
CA ILE A 177 -0.42 9.72 -4.56
C ILE A 177 -0.97 8.88 -3.40
N ALA A 178 -0.11 8.48 -2.45
CA ALA A 178 -0.53 7.73 -1.28
C ALA A 178 -1.59 8.47 -0.45
N MET A 179 -1.37 9.77 -0.24
CA MET A 179 -2.27 10.65 0.50
C MET A 179 -3.62 10.81 -0.22
N GLU A 180 -3.62 11.01 -1.54
CA GLU A 180 -4.84 11.08 -2.35
C GLU A 180 -5.64 9.78 -2.27
N LYS A 181 -4.99 8.62 -2.42
CA LYS A 181 -5.66 7.31 -2.31
C LYS A 181 -6.18 7.04 -0.91
N ALA A 182 -5.45 7.45 0.13
CA ALA A 182 -5.89 7.35 1.51
C ALA A 182 -7.15 8.20 1.77
N VAL A 183 -7.17 9.46 1.33
CA VAL A 183 -8.36 10.33 1.44
C VAL A 183 -9.54 9.74 0.67
N GLY A 184 -9.31 9.28 -0.55
CA GLY A 184 -10.35 8.65 -1.38
C GLY A 184 -10.92 7.36 -0.79
N SER A 185 -10.17 6.67 0.09
CA SER A 185 -10.66 5.49 0.80
C SER A 185 -11.60 5.81 1.97
N GLY A 186 -11.58 7.04 2.47
CA GLY A 186 -12.33 7.46 3.66
C GLY A 186 -11.84 6.84 4.97
N ASP A 187 -10.73 6.09 4.96
CA ASP A 187 -10.14 5.48 6.15
C ASP A 187 -9.18 6.46 6.84
N PRO A 188 -9.53 7.01 8.03
CA PRO A 188 -8.68 7.97 8.72
C PRO A 188 -7.36 7.34 9.18
N ASP A 189 -7.31 6.03 9.42
CA ASP A 189 -6.07 5.35 9.84
C ASP A 189 -5.03 5.37 8.71
N LEU A 190 -5.48 5.19 7.45
CA LEU A 190 -4.59 5.28 6.28
C LEU A 190 -4.09 6.70 6.07
N VAL A 191 -4.95 7.71 6.27
CA VAL A 191 -4.56 9.12 6.20
C VAL A 191 -3.51 9.42 7.27
N MET A 192 -3.76 9.02 8.52
CA MET A 192 -2.81 9.19 9.61
C MET A 192 -1.49 8.48 9.32
N GLN A 193 -1.52 7.29 8.71
CA GLN A 193 -0.32 6.59 8.28
C GLN A 193 0.51 7.41 7.27
N CYS A 194 -0.13 8.03 6.27
CA CYS A 194 0.54 8.92 5.32
C CYS A 194 1.12 10.17 6.00
N LEU A 195 0.39 10.77 6.95
CA LEU A 195 0.87 11.91 7.72
C LEU A 195 2.11 11.57 8.54
N TYR A 196 2.12 10.43 9.22
CA TYR A 196 3.29 9.99 9.98
C TYR A 196 4.51 9.78 9.09
N SER A 197 4.35 9.22 7.89
CA SER A 197 5.46 9.12 6.94
C SER A 197 5.95 10.48 6.46
N ALA A 198 5.06 11.43 6.14
CA ALA A 198 5.45 12.77 5.70
C ALA A 198 6.22 13.51 6.81
N LEU A 199 5.74 13.45 8.05
CA LEU A 199 6.42 14.03 9.21
C LEU A 199 7.77 13.38 9.49
N ALA A 200 7.90 12.07 9.31
CA ALA A 200 9.18 11.37 9.47
C ALA A 200 10.20 11.80 8.42
N HIS A 201 9.77 12.05 7.17
CA HIS A 201 10.65 12.56 6.11
C HIS A 201 11.14 13.99 6.39
N GLU A 202 10.25 14.87 6.88
CA GLU A 202 10.61 16.23 7.30
C GLU A 202 11.65 16.24 8.44
N GLN A 203 11.52 15.32 9.41
CA GLN A 203 12.49 15.18 10.51
C GLN A 203 13.87 14.71 10.06
N GLN A 204 13.97 13.99 8.94
CA GLN A 204 15.24 13.50 8.40
C GLN A 204 15.93 14.52 7.50
N ALA A 205 15.18 15.49 6.94
CA ALA A 205 15.69 16.51 6.03
C ALA A 205 16.45 17.65 6.73
N THR A 206 17.04 17.38 7.91
CA THR A 206 17.66 18.35 8.82
C THR A 206 18.61 19.35 8.15
N GLY A 207 18.11 20.56 7.95
CA GLY A 207 18.85 21.81 7.81
C GLY A 207 18.08 22.92 8.51
N GLU A 208 18.41 23.13 9.79
CA GLU A 208 18.12 24.23 10.74
C GLU A 208 16.70 24.83 10.90
N GLU A 209 15.79 24.77 9.94
CA GLU A 209 14.37 25.12 10.11
C GLU A 209 13.52 24.17 9.26
N SER A 210 12.64 23.37 9.89
CA SER A 210 11.72 22.50 9.15
C SER A 210 10.70 23.39 8.44
N ASP A 211 10.86 23.60 7.14
CA ASP A 211 9.97 24.44 6.34
C ASP A 211 8.59 23.81 6.08
N LEU A 212 8.41 22.54 6.46
CA LEU A 212 7.18 21.76 6.25
C LEU A 212 6.75 21.70 4.77
N SER A 213 7.69 21.92 3.84
CA SER A 213 7.41 22.03 2.41
C SER A 213 6.74 20.78 1.85
N LEU A 214 7.22 19.59 2.22
CA LEU A 214 6.64 18.33 1.80
C LEU A 214 5.25 18.15 2.41
N LEU A 215 5.09 18.50 3.69
CA LEU A 215 3.80 18.40 4.37
C LEU A 215 2.76 19.34 3.73
N ILE A 216 3.15 20.57 3.36
CA ILE A 216 2.26 21.53 2.70
C ILE A 216 1.82 21.00 1.33
N GLU A 217 2.74 20.46 0.56
CA GLU A 217 2.44 19.86 -0.75
C GLU A 217 1.47 18.67 -0.63
N VAL A 218 1.78 17.74 0.30
CA VAL A 218 0.97 16.54 0.54
C VAL A 218 -0.42 16.89 1.08
N LEU A 219 -0.56 17.97 1.86
CA LEU A 219 -1.83 18.41 2.43
C LEU A 219 -2.61 19.37 1.52
N HIS A 220 -2.01 19.88 0.45
CA HIS A 220 -2.64 20.85 -0.46
C HIS A 220 -3.95 20.28 -1.02
N ASP A 221 -5.01 21.11 -1.07
CA ASP A 221 -6.35 20.77 -1.56
C ASP A 221 -7.03 19.52 -0.95
N ARG A 222 -6.60 19.08 0.24
CA ARG A 222 -7.13 17.87 0.90
C ARG A 222 -7.65 18.19 2.30
N PRO A 223 -8.89 18.72 2.46
CA PRO A 223 -9.39 19.24 3.73
C PRO A 223 -9.42 18.19 4.85
N LEU A 224 -9.84 16.96 4.55
CA LEU A 224 -9.85 15.87 5.53
C LEU A 224 -8.45 15.59 6.10
N ALA A 225 -7.41 15.66 5.28
CA ALA A 225 -6.04 15.46 5.71
C ALA A 225 -5.53 16.65 6.54
N GLN A 226 -5.90 17.86 6.16
CA GLN A 226 -5.59 19.09 6.89
C GLN A 226 -6.23 19.10 8.29
N ASP A 227 -7.50 18.67 8.39
CA ASP A 227 -8.22 18.60 9.65
C ASP A 227 -7.65 17.52 10.57
N LEU A 228 -7.32 16.35 10.03
CA LEU A 228 -6.66 15.28 10.79
C LEU A 228 -5.27 15.71 11.28
N PHE A 229 -4.50 16.43 10.46
CA PHE A 229 -3.23 17.00 10.89
C PHE A 229 -3.41 18.04 12.01
N ALA A 230 -4.42 18.91 11.90
CA ALA A 230 -4.73 19.90 12.93
C ALA A 230 -5.15 19.24 14.24
N LEU A 231 -5.99 18.20 14.19
CA LEU A 231 -6.38 17.39 15.35
C LEU A 231 -5.15 16.72 15.98
N TYR A 232 -4.32 16.06 15.17
CA TYR A 232 -3.08 15.44 15.62
C TYR A 232 -2.18 16.42 16.39
N CYS A 233 -1.96 17.63 15.85
CA CYS A 233 -1.14 18.65 16.52
C CYS A 233 -1.77 19.15 17.83
N ARG A 234 -3.10 19.22 17.91
CA ARG A 234 -3.82 19.66 19.11
C ARG A 234 -3.71 18.62 20.24
N GLU A 235 -3.90 17.35 19.91
CA GLU A 235 -3.84 16.20 20.82
C GLU A 235 -2.40 15.95 21.32
N THR A 236 -1.42 15.99 20.42
CA THR A 236 0.01 15.79 20.80
C THR A 236 0.66 17.03 21.41
N GLY A 237 -0.03 18.17 21.40
CA GLY A 237 0.48 19.42 21.94
C GLY A 237 1.43 20.20 21.02
N GLN A 238 1.66 19.74 19.79
CA GLN A 238 2.55 20.34 18.78
C GLN A 238 1.95 21.61 18.12
N ARG A 239 1.49 22.57 18.94
CA ARG A 239 0.82 23.79 18.46
C ARG A 239 1.73 24.71 17.65
N ASN A 240 3.02 24.74 17.94
CA ASN A 240 4.00 25.54 17.20
C ASN A 240 4.14 25.03 15.75
N MET A 241 4.11 23.71 15.54
CA MET A 241 4.14 23.10 14.20
C MET A 241 2.86 23.44 13.43
N LEU A 242 1.70 23.34 14.09
CA LEU A 242 0.43 23.72 13.48
C LEU A 242 0.38 25.19 13.09
N GLN A 243 0.90 26.07 13.94
CA GLN A 243 1.02 27.50 13.63
C GLN A 243 1.91 27.72 12.40
N LEU A 244 3.10 27.11 12.37
CA LEU A 244 4.02 27.21 11.24
C LEU A 244 3.38 26.71 9.94
N TYR A 245 2.68 25.57 10.00
CA TYR A 245 1.93 25.03 8.86
C TYR A 245 0.93 26.05 8.31
N TYR A 246 0.10 26.65 9.16
CA TYR A 246 -0.90 27.65 8.70
C TYR A 246 -0.27 28.92 8.15
N GLU A 247 0.84 29.40 8.75
CA GLU A 247 1.57 30.56 8.25
C GLU A 247 2.13 30.29 6.84
N ARG A 248 2.68 29.09 6.59
CA ARG A 248 3.25 28.72 5.29
C ARG A 248 2.19 28.30 4.26
N SER A 249 1.04 27.78 4.69
CA SER A 249 -0.06 27.39 3.81
C SER A 249 -0.99 28.55 3.44
N ASN A 250 -0.60 29.80 3.73
CA ASN A 250 -1.39 31.01 3.49
C ASN A 250 -2.77 31.02 4.21
N ARG A 251 -2.87 30.39 5.39
CA ARG A 251 -4.07 30.36 6.24
C ARG A 251 -3.88 31.30 7.44
N ALA A 252 -3.76 32.59 7.16
CA ALA A 252 -3.41 33.64 8.14
C ALA A 252 -4.38 33.69 9.35
N CYS A 253 -5.69 33.57 9.12
CA CYS A 253 -6.70 33.49 10.17
C CYS A 253 -6.44 32.34 11.15
N ASP A 254 -6.21 31.12 10.64
CA ASP A 254 -6.01 29.92 11.46
C ASP A 254 -4.68 29.97 12.21
N ALA A 255 -3.65 30.54 11.58
CA ALA A 255 -2.39 30.87 12.24
C ALA A 255 -2.61 31.85 13.40
N GLY A 256 -3.47 32.85 13.23
CA GLY A 256 -3.83 33.81 14.27
C GLY A 256 -4.48 33.14 15.49
N TRP A 257 -5.47 32.28 15.26
CA TRP A 257 -6.15 31.53 16.32
C TRP A 257 -5.20 30.58 17.06
N THR A 258 -4.36 29.85 16.33
CA THR A 258 -3.37 28.96 16.96
C THR A 258 -2.34 29.74 17.75
N ALA A 259 -1.84 30.87 17.24
CA ALA A 259 -0.92 31.76 17.94
C ALA A 259 -1.52 32.30 19.25
N LEU A 260 -2.81 32.64 19.29
CA LEU A 260 -3.52 33.01 20.52
C LEU A 260 -3.48 31.88 21.57
N THR A 261 -3.77 30.64 21.13
CA THR A 261 -3.71 29.49 22.04
C THR A 261 -2.30 29.22 22.55
N VAL A 262 -1.26 29.46 21.73
CA VAL A 262 0.14 29.38 22.16
C VAL A 262 0.47 30.49 23.16
N ALA A 263 0.08 31.73 22.89
CA ALA A 263 0.30 32.89 23.76
C ALA A 263 -0.31 32.71 25.15
N SER A 264 -1.52 32.13 25.24
CA SER A 264 -2.20 31.86 26.51
C SER A 264 -1.42 30.91 27.44
N ARG A 265 -0.52 30.09 26.89
CA ARG A 265 0.27 29.10 27.63
C ARG A 265 1.66 29.62 28.02
N GLN A 266 2.10 30.73 27.44
CA GLN A 266 3.40 31.30 27.72
C GLN A 266 3.41 32.00 29.07
N ARG A 267 4.47 31.74 29.85
CA ARG A 267 4.69 32.36 31.17
C ARG A 267 5.43 33.68 31.08
N SER A 268 6.33 33.82 30.11
CA SER A 268 7.09 35.06 29.88
C SER A 268 6.22 36.11 29.20
N GLY A 269 6.13 37.30 29.79
CA GLY A 269 5.41 38.44 29.22
C GLY A 269 5.96 38.86 27.86
N GLU A 270 7.28 38.82 27.67
CA GLU A 270 7.93 39.19 26.40
C GLU A 270 7.64 38.20 25.27
N GLU A 271 7.74 36.90 25.55
CA GLU A 271 7.41 35.85 24.58
C GLU A 271 5.92 35.89 24.22
N LYS A 272 5.07 36.06 25.23
CA LYS A 272 3.62 36.25 25.07
C LYS A 272 3.32 37.45 24.19
N LYS A 273 4.01 38.57 24.40
CA LYS A 273 3.87 39.75 23.55
C LYS A 273 4.33 39.48 22.11
N LYS A 274 5.40 38.71 21.90
CA LYS A 274 5.88 38.32 20.56
C LYS A 274 4.86 37.44 19.83
N THR A 275 4.28 36.46 20.50
CA THR A 275 3.26 35.56 19.91
C THR A 275 1.94 36.27 19.67
N LEU A 276 1.51 37.15 20.58
CA LEU A 276 0.33 38.01 20.38
C LEU A 276 0.50 38.93 19.15
N ARG A 277 1.69 39.50 18.94
CA ARG A 277 1.97 40.27 17.71
C ARG A 277 1.85 39.42 16.44
N ARG A 278 2.26 38.14 16.48
CA ARG A 278 2.04 37.21 15.36
C ARG A 278 0.55 36.95 15.15
N ALA A 279 -0.20 36.74 16.23
CA ALA A 279 -1.65 36.56 16.16
C ALA A 279 -2.36 37.78 15.55
N ALA A 280 -1.97 39.00 15.96
CA ALA A 280 -2.51 40.24 15.41
C ALA A 280 -2.27 40.35 13.90
N ARG A 281 -1.07 40.02 13.42
CA ARG A 281 -0.78 40.00 11.96
C ARG A 281 -1.70 39.03 11.21
N GLY A 282 -1.89 37.82 11.72
CA GLY A 282 -2.78 36.84 11.11
C GLY A 282 -4.23 37.30 11.00
N PHE A 283 -4.74 38.04 12.00
CA PHE A 283 -6.08 38.61 11.95
C PHE A 283 -6.20 39.87 11.10
N ALA A 284 -5.12 40.67 10.99
CA ALA A 284 -5.12 41.88 10.18
C ALA A 284 -5.43 41.59 8.71
N ASP A 285 -4.94 40.46 8.19
CA ASP A 285 -5.20 40.02 6.82
C ASP A 285 -6.67 39.56 6.60
N CYS A 286 -7.36 39.20 7.69
CA CYS A 286 -8.72 38.65 7.68
C CYS A 286 -9.81 39.61 8.18
N GLN A 287 -9.44 40.77 8.73
CA GLN A 287 -10.36 41.66 9.44
C GLN A 287 -11.50 42.20 8.55
N THR A 288 -11.30 42.26 7.23
CA THR A 288 -12.29 42.76 6.28
C THR A 288 -13.32 41.71 5.87
N SER A 289 -13.01 40.42 6.07
CA SER A 289 -13.85 39.30 5.63
C SER A 289 -14.61 38.62 6.76
N GLN A 290 -14.17 38.77 8.02
CA GLN A 290 -14.76 38.11 9.18
C GLN A 290 -14.83 39.03 10.40
N ASP A 291 -16.05 39.31 10.88
CA ASP A 291 -16.30 40.17 12.06
C ASP A 291 -15.60 39.64 13.33
N LEU A 292 -15.56 38.31 13.51
CA LEU A 292 -14.87 37.66 14.63
C LEU A 292 -13.35 37.89 14.58
N ALA A 293 -12.75 37.90 13.40
CA ALA A 293 -11.32 38.18 13.25
C ALA A 293 -11.01 39.65 13.55
N ALA A 294 -11.89 40.59 13.13
CA ALA A 294 -11.76 42.00 13.47
C ALA A 294 -11.83 42.24 14.99
N PHE A 295 -12.79 41.60 15.66
CA PHE A 295 -12.89 41.64 17.12
C PHE A 295 -11.65 41.05 17.79
N ALA A 296 -11.20 39.88 17.34
CA ALA A 296 -10.00 39.23 17.87
C ALA A 296 -8.75 40.11 17.68
N HIS A 297 -8.60 40.76 16.52
CA HIS A 297 -7.51 41.69 16.25
C HIS A 297 -7.49 42.85 17.24
N ALA A 298 -8.62 43.54 17.43
CA ALA A 298 -8.74 44.65 18.39
C ALA A 298 -8.47 44.19 19.84
N SER A 299 -8.98 43.01 20.22
CA SER A 299 -8.74 42.45 21.55
C SER A 299 -7.27 42.10 21.79
N VAL A 300 -6.59 41.53 20.80
CA VAL A 300 -5.15 41.21 20.88
C VAL A 300 -4.31 42.47 21.02
N LEU A 301 -4.62 43.54 20.29
CA LEU A 301 -3.92 44.82 20.41
C LEU A 301 -4.07 45.41 21.83
N SER A 302 -5.30 45.42 22.35
CA SER A 302 -5.55 45.86 23.73
C SER A 302 -4.79 45.03 24.77
N GLN A 303 -4.68 43.71 24.57
CA GLN A 303 -3.88 42.85 25.45
C GLN A 303 -2.37 43.14 25.37
N ILE A 304 -1.86 43.44 24.17
CA ILE A 304 -0.46 43.86 24.00
C ILE A 304 -0.20 45.18 24.72
N ASP A 305 -1.13 46.13 24.64
CA ASP A 305 -1.04 47.41 25.33
C ASP A 305 -1.05 47.23 26.84
N LEU A 306 -1.95 46.39 27.37
CA LEU A 306 -1.98 46.07 28.80
C LEU A 306 -0.64 45.48 29.29
N LEU A 307 -0.03 44.59 28.51
CA LEU A 307 1.28 44.01 28.82
C LEU A 307 2.44 45.02 28.72
N ASN A 308 2.24 46.22 28.14
CA ASN A 308 3.25 47.29 28.18
C ASN A 308 3.27 48.03 29.52
N TYR A 309 2.17 47.96 30.28
CA TYR A 309 1.98 48.70 31.53
C TYR A 309 2.17 47.83 32.79
N GLN A 310 2.40 46.53 32.64
CA GLN A 310 2.69 45.56 33.72
C GLN A 310 4.20 45.30 33.81
#